data_AF-A0A932VG49-F1
#
_entry.id   AF-A0A932VG49-F1
#
_cell.length_a   1.000
_cell.length_b   1.000
_cell.length_c   1.000
_cell.angle_alpha   90.00
_cell.angle_beta   90.00
_cell.angle_gamma   90.00
#
_symmetry.space_group_name_H-M   'P 1'
#
loop_
_entity.id
_entity.type
_entity.pdbx_description
1 polymer ?
#
loop_
_entity_poly.entity_id
_entity_poly.type
_entity_poly.pdbx_seq_one_letter_code
_entity_poly.pdbx_strand_id
1 'polypeptide(L)'
;MAMMTGMEMLVVVNEGTVTGPQVAGTSSWSTDRRTLTFMPAAALKSKTTYVIHLSPSLAATNGKTIDMSQGMKIGGQVVTGGMMGSAGGGMMNGSWGPGMSGAGWKASDGTFGMLFTFTTA
;
A
#
# COMPACT_ATOMS: atom_id res chain seq x y z
N MET A 1 -6.62 5.71 -16.04
CA MET A 1 -6.91 7.15 -15.80
C MET A 1 -5.68 7.77 -15.14
N ALA A 2 -5.46 9.08 -15.28
CA ALA A 2 -4.34 9.76 -14.61
C ALA A 2 -4.65 9.98 -13.12
N MET A 3 -3.67 9.79 -12.23
CA MET A 3 -3.84 9.97 -10.79
C MET A 3 -3.72 11.43 -10.33
N MET A 4 -4.40 11.79 -9.23
CA MET A 4 -4.22 13.11 -8.60
C MET A 4 -2.80 13.28 -8.06
N THR A 5 -2.34 14.53 -7.94
CA THR A 5 -1.03 14.85 -7.34
C THR A 5 -1.03 14.47 -5.86
N GLY A 6 0.08 13.94 -5.33
CA GLY A 6 0.19 13.56 -3.92
C GLY A 6 -0.31 12.15 -3.60
N MET A 7 -0.95 11.47 -4.56
CA MET A 7 -1.46 10.11 -4.39
C MET A 7 -0.33 9.07 -4.24
N GLU A 8 0.90 9.39 -4.63
CA GLU A 8 2.09 8.57 -4.42
C GLU A 8 2.37 8.27 -2.94
N MET A 9 1.95 9.15 -2.03
CA MET A 9 2.08 8.98 -0.58
C MET A 9 1.15 7.90 -0.01
N LEU A 10 0.16 7.49 -0.80
CA LEU A 10 -0.84 6.48 -0.45
C LEU A 10 -0.45 5.06 -0.93
N VAL A 11 0.84 4.90 -1.27
CA VAL A 11 1.46 3.61 -1.60
C VAL A 11 2.68 3.43 -0.72
N VAL A 12 2.68 2.35 0.07
CA VAL A 12 3.76 2.01 0.99
C VAL A 12 4.30 0.63 0.67
N VAL A 13 5.59 0.41 0.91
CA VAL A 13 6.23 -0.91 0.83
C VAL A 13 6.74 -1.31 2.21
N ASN A 14 6.40 -2.51 2.66
CA ASN A 14 6.80 -3.06 3.96
C ASN A 14 7.55 -4.37 3.78
N GLU A 15 8.49 -4.65 4.68
CA GLU A 15 9.17 -5.95 4.76
C GLU A 15 8.30 -6.98 5.49
N GLY A 16 8.12 -8.17 4.91
CA GLY A 16 7.37 -9.28 5.47
C GLY A 16 5.86 -9.13 5.32
N THR A 17 5.25 -8.29 6.16
CA THR A 17 3.79 -8.10 6.22
C THR A 17 3.43 -6.62 6.12
N VAL A 18 2.13 -6.31 5.96
CA VAL A 18 1.64 -4.92 5.94
C VAL A 18 1.95 -4.15 7.24
N THR A 19 2.11 -4.83 8.37
CA THR A 19 2.50 -4.21 9.65
C THR A 19 4.01 -4.23 9.90
N GLY A 20 4.79 -4.81 8.98
CA GLY A 20 6.24 -4.88 9.07
C GLY A 20 6.91 -3.51 8.85
N PRO A 21 8.24 -3.44 9.05
CA PRO A 21 8.99 -2.20 8.85
C PRO A 21 8.78 -1.63 7.44
N GLN A 22 8.48 -0.33 7.35
CA GLN A 22 8.40 0.35 6.06
C GLN A 22 9.80 0.41 5.42
N VAL A 23 9.86 0.06 4.14
CA VAL A 23 11.05 0.24 3.31
C VAL A 23 11.22 1.72 3.02
N ALA A 24 12.36 2.28 3.40
CA ALA A 24 12.71 3.65 3.03
C ALA A 24 12.90 3.75 1.51
N GLY A 25 12.34 4.78 0.89
CA GLY A 25 12.39 4.97 -0.56
C GLY A 25 11.55 6.15 -1.02
N THR A 26 11.45 6.31 -2.33
CA THR A 26 10.67 7.38 -2.97
C THR A 26 9.71 6.80 -4.00
N SER A 27 8.49 7.32 -4.02
CA SER A 27 7.46 6.98 -5.00
C SER A 27 7.33 8.11 -6.01
N SER A 28 7.34 7.80 -7.30
CA SER A 28 7.20 8.79 -8.38
C SER A 28 6.24 8.32 -9.46
N TRP A 29 5.35 9.22 -9.89
CA TRP A 29 4.44 8.96 -11.02
C TRP A 29 5.15 9.26 -12.34
N SER A 30 4.84 8.45 -13.36
CA SER A 30 5.10 8.79 -14.76
C SER A 30 4.42 10.11 -15.15
N THR A 31 4.87 10.73 -16.24
CA THR A 31 4.30 12.00 -16.74
C THR A 31 2.79 11.90 -17.01
N ASP A 32 2.31 10.75 -17.49
CA ASP A 32 0.88 10.49 -17.72
C ASP A 32 0.11 10.04 -16.47
N ARG A 33 0.82 9.88 -15.35
CA ARG A 33 0.32 9.46 -14.02
C ARG A 33 -0.48 8.16 -14.03
N ARG A 34 0.00 7.20 -14.82
CA ARG A 34 -0.58 5.86 -14.91
C ARG A 34 0.36 4.78 -14.37
N THR A 35 1.62 5.10 -14.18
CA THR A 35 2.63 4.20 -13.63
C THR A 35 3.27 4.85 -12.42
N LEU A 36 3.20 4.18 -11.27
CA LEU A 36 3.95 4.55 -10.07
C LEU A 36 5.20 3.68 -9.97
N THR A 37 6.34 4.32 -9.77
CA THR A 37 7.60 3.63 -9.49
C THR A 37 8.01 3.93 -8.06
N PHE A 38 8.19 2.88 -7.26
CA PHE A 38 8.85 2.97 -5.96
C PHE A 38 10.33 2.62 -6.11
N MET A 39 11.21 3.54 -5.71
CA MET A 39 12.65 3.34 -5.68
C MET A 39 13.12 3.24 -4.21
N PRO A 40 13.48 2.03 -3.74
CA PRO A 40 14.08 1.85 -2.42
C PRO A 40 15.34 2.71 -2.25
N ALA A 41 15.54 3.29 -1.06
CA ALA A 41 16.72 4.08 -0.73
C ALA A 41 17.99 3.21 -0.57
N ALA A 42 17.80 1.91 -0.34
CA ALA A 42 18.85 0.89 -0.32
C ALA A 42 18.33 -0.36 -1.03
N ALA A 43 19.24 -1.22 -1.50
CA ALA A 43 18.87 -2.49 -2.12
C ALA A 43 17.98 -3.32 -1.20
N LEU A 44 16.92 -3.92 -1.77
CA LEU A 44 16.08 -4.85 -1.03
C LEU A 44 16.89 -6.09 -0.65
N LYS A 45 16.60 -6.67 0.52
CA LYS A 45 17.25 -7.90 0.99
C LYS A 45 16.88 -9.04 0.04
N SER A 46 17.82 -9.92 -0.28
CA SER A 46 17.58 -11.13 -1.08
C SER A 46 16.66 -12.10 -0.35
N LYS A 47 15.93 -12.95 -1.09
CA LYS A 47 15.05 -14.00 -0.54
C LYS A 47 14.09 -13.51 0.54
N THR A 48 13.70 -12.23 0.47
CA THR A 48 12.89 -11.57 1.48
C THR A 48 11.54 -11.21 0.86
N THR A 49 10.47 -11.52 1.58
CA THR A 49 9.12 -11.16 1.17
C THR A 49 8.85 -9.70 1.50
N TYR A 50 8.21 -9.00 0.57
CA TYR A 50 7.78 -7.62 0.71
C TYR A 50 6.33 -7.50 0.32
N VAL A 51 5.66 -6.51 0.91
CA VAL A 51 4.27 -6.19 0.66
C VAL A 51 4.15 -4.75 0.21
N ILE A 52 3.52 -4.54 -0.94
CA ILE A 52 3.09 -3.22 -1.42
C ILE A 52 1.66 -3.01 -0.95
N HIS A 53 1.41 -1.95 -0.19
CA HIS A 53 0.09 -1.58 0.29
C HIS A 53 -0.43 -0.34 -0.42
N LEU A 54 -1.56 -0.51 -1.10
CA LEU A 54 -2.30 0.55 -1.77
C LEU A 54 -3.50 0.97 -0.90
N SER A 55 -3.58 2.25 -0.58
CA SER A 55 -4.75 2.84 0.09
C SER A 55 -6.00 2.80 -0.80
N PRO A 56 -7.19 2.64 -0.21
CA PRO A 56 -8.47 2.76 -0.92
C PRO A 56 -8.81 4.19 -1.35
N SER A 57 -8.10 5.19 -0.82
CA SER A 57 -8.31 6.61 -1.15
C SER A 57 -7.50 7.07 -2.37
N LEU A 58 -6.71 6.17 -2.98
CA LEU A 58 -6.05 6.44 -4.26
C LEU A 58 -7.10 6.83 -5.30
N ALA A 59 -7.04 8.06 -5.80
CA ALA A 59 -8.03 8.59 -6.72
C ALA A 59 -7.42 9.26 -7.96
N ALA A 60 -8.12 9.09 -9.07
CA ALA A 60 -7.83 9.69 -10.36
C ALA A 60 -8.20 11.18 -10.38
N THR A 61 -7.71 11.93 -11.38
CA THR A 61 -7.97 13.37 -11.54
C THR A 61 -9.45 13.75 -11.66
N ASN A 62 -10.32 12.78 -11.94
CA ASN A 62 -11.77 12.96 -11.96
C ASN A 62 -12.45 12.63 -10.62
N GLY A 63 -11.69 12.43 -9.54
CA GLY A 63 -12.17 12.10 -8.20
C GLY A 63 -12.59 10.64 -8.00
N LYS A 64 -12.57 9.80 -9.04
CA LYS A 64 -12.89 8.37 -8.89
C LYS A 64 -11.73 7.64 -8.24
N THR A 65 -12.03 6.85 -7.20
CA THR A 65 -11.06 5.96 -6.57
C THR A 65 -10.65 4.83 -7.51
N ILE A 66 -9.48 4.25 -7.24
CA ILE A 66 -8.97 3.12 -8.01
C ILE A 66 -9.92 1.91 -7.90
N ASP A 67 -10.18 1.27 -9.03
CA ASP A 67 -10.95 0.02 -9.04
C ASP A 67 -10.09 -1.14 -8.53
N MET A 68 -10.21 -1.40 -7.23
CA MET A 68 -9.51 -2.49 -6.55
C MET A 68 -9.93 -3.88 -7.07
N SER A 69 -11.08 -4.03 -7.72
CA SER A 69 -11.47 -5.33 -8.29
C SER A 69 -10.54 -5.80 -9.41
N GLN A 70 -9.91 -4.88 -10.15
CA GLN A 70 -8.90 -5.23 -11.14
C GLN A 70 -7.61 -5.72 -10.48
N GLY A 71 -7.24 -5.12 -9.36
CA GLY A 71 -6.05 -5.53 -8.61
C GLY A 71 -6.15 -6.97 -8.10
N MET A 72 -7.35 -7.42 -7.71
CA MET A 72 -7.57 -8.82 -7.32
C MET A 72 -7.28 -9.81 -8.46
N LYS A 73 -7.55 -9.42 -9.71
CA LYS A 73 -7.31 -10.28 -10.88
C LYS A 73 -5.82 -10.50 -11.17
N ILE A 74 -4.95 -9.62 -10.67
CA ILE A 74 -3.49 -9.70 -10.83
C ILE A 74 -2.77 -10.10 -9.53
N GLY A 75 -3.48 -10.75 -8.59
CA GLY A 75 -2.91 -11.29 -7.36
C GLY A 75 -3.00 -10.37 -6.14
N GLY A 76 -3.70 -9.24 -6.27
CA GLY A 76 -3.95 -8.34 -5.16
C GLY A 76 -4.89 -8.94 -4.11
N GLN A 77 -4.64 -8.67 -2.84
CA GLN A 77 -5.47 -9.14 -1.72
C GLN A 77 -6.07 -7.95 -0.99
N VAL A 78 -7.39 -7.95 -0.79
CA VAL A 78 -8.07 -6.92 -0.01
C VAL A 78 -7.65 -7.03 1.45
N VAL A 79 -7.28 -5.90 2.05
CA VAL A 79 -6.96 -5.85 3.48
C VAL A 79 -8.21 -5.63 4.28
N THR A 80 -8.53 -6.59 5.13
CA THR A 80 -9.58 -6.45 6.14
C THR A 80 -8.95 -6.28 7.52
N GLY A 81 -9.69 -5.69 8.47
CA GLY A 81 -9.20 -5.51 9.85
C GLY A 81 -8.73 -6.81 10.52
N GLY A 82 -9.28 -7.96 10.14
CA GLY A 82 -8.85 -9.28 10.63
C GLY A 82 -7.44 -9.68 10.18
N MET A 83 -7.03 -9.30 8.96
CA MET A 83 -5.67 -9.53 8.46
C MET A 83 -4.65 -8.60 9.12
N MET A 84 -5.07 -7.39 9.48
CA MET A 84 -4.23 -6.43 10.20
C MET A 84 -4.08 -6.74 11.70
N GLY A 85 -5.03 -7.48 12.29
CA GLY A 85 -4.99 -7.88 13.70
C GLY A 85 -4.33 -9.24 13.98
N SER A 86 -4.08 -10.06 12.96
CA SER A 86 -3.50 -11.41 13.13
C SER A 86 -1.96 -11.42 13.01
N ALA A 87 -1.35 -10.36 12.47
CA ALA A 87 0.09 -10.16 12.46
C ALA A 87 0.59 -9.55 13.79
N GLY A 88 0.56 -10.36 14.86
CA GLY A 88 1.11 -10.01 16.17
C GLY A 88 0.11 -9.37 17.11
N GLY A 89 -0.30 -10.11 18.14
CA GLY A 89 -1.27 -9.66 19.13
C GLY A 89 -0.87 -8.34 19.79
N GLY A 90 -1.83 -7.41 19.83
CA GLY A 90 -1.89 -6.35 20.82
C GLY A 90 -1.24 -5.02 20.43
N MET A 91 -1.87 -4.25 19.55
CA MET A 91 -1.76 -2.77 19.56
C MET A 91 -3.08 -2.12 19.11
N MET A 92 -4.06 -2.07 20.02
CA MET A 92 -5.27 -1.27 19.88
C MET A 92 -4.95 0.22 20.16
N ASN A 93 -4.12 0.87 19.34
CA ASN A 93 -3.98 2.33 19.43
C ASN A 93 -3.46 3.00 18.15
N GLY A 94 -4.06 2.69 16.99
CA GLY A 94 -3.98 3.54 15.79
C GLY A 94 -2.59 3.86 15.20
N SER A 95 -1.52 3.34 15.77
CA SER A 95 -0.15 3.61 15.38
C SER A 95 0.31 2.52 14.44
N TRP A 96 -0.24 2.55 13.23
CA TRP A 96 0.32 1.85 12.08
C TRP A 96 1.77 2.30 11.86
N GLY A 97 2.58 1.50 11.16
CA GLY A 97 3.98 1.81 10.90
C GLY A 97 4.17 3.26 10.41
N PRO A 98 5.33 3.90 10.65
CA PRO A 98 5.54 5.31 10.34
C PRO A 98 5.25 5.58 8.86
N GLY A 99 4.12 6.25 8.56
CA GLY A 99 3.60 6.46 7.20
C GLY A 99 2.15 5.99 6.97
N MET A 100 1.63 5.13 7.84
CA MET A 100 0.28 4.55 7.77
C MET A 100 -0.72 5.20 8.75
N SER A 101 -0.35 6.32 9.38
CA SER A 101 -1.26 7.09 10.24
C SER A 101 -2.11 8.05 9.41
N GLY A 102 -3.43 7.87 9.41
CA GLY A 102 -4.39 8.78 8.76
C GLY A 102 -5.66 8.10 8.24
N ALA A 103 -6.72 8.90 8.04
CA ALA A 103 -8.03 8.40 7.58
C ALA A 103 -7.98 7.78 6.17
N GLY A 104 -7.03 8.18 5.33
CA GLY A 104 -6.91 7.71 3.95
C GLY A 104 -6.67 6.20 3.82
N TRP A 105 -6.19 5.54 4.87
CA TRP A 105 -5.88 4.10 4.85
C TRP A 105 -7.06 3.20 5.19
N LYS A 106 -8.22 3.76 5.54
CA LYS A 106 -9.45 2.99 5.81
C LYS A 106 -10.57 3.47 4.90
N ALA A 107 -11.11 2.56 4.09
CA ALA A 107 -12.29 2.79 3.27
C ALA A 107 -13.56 2.85 4.12
N SER A 108 -14.63 3.41 3.54
CA SER A 108 -15.96 3.47 4.16
C SER A 108 -16.58 2.09 4.43
N ASP A 109 -16.19 1.06 3.68
CA ASP A 109 -16.61 -0.33 3.87
C ASP A 109 -15.77 -1.08 4.94
N GLY A 110 -14.83 -0.39 5.59
CA GLY A 110 -13.97 -0.95 6.63
C GLY A 110 -12.75 -1.72 6.11
N THR A 111 -12.56 -1.81 4.78
CA THR A 111 -11.31 -2.32 4.20
C THR A 111 -10.20 -1.30 4.36
N PHE A 112 -8.95 -1.77 4.33
CA PHE A 112 -7.79 -0.90 4.44
C PHE A 112 -7.04 -0.76 3.11
N GLY A 113 -7.67 -1.18 2.01
CA GLY A 113 -7.09 -1.14 0.68
C GLY A 113 -6.60 -2.51 0.21
N MET A 114 -5.49 -2.55 -0.53
CA MET A 114 -5.03 -3.75 -1.23
C MET A 114 -3.54 -4.00 -1.06
N LEU A 115 -3.17 -5.27 -0.92
CA LEU A 115 -1.77 -5.73 -0.86
C LEU A 115 -1.37 -6.45 -2.14
N PHE A 116 -0.11 -6.26 -2.51
CA PHE A 116 0.61 -7.11 -3.45
C PHE A 116 1.85 -7.65 -2.76
N THR A 117 2.05 -8.96 -2.82
CA THR A 117 3.18 -9.63 -2.17
C THR A 117 4.16 -10.12 -3.23
N PHE A 118 5.45 -9.87 -3.01
CA PHE A 118 6.51 -10.40 -3.85
C PHE A 118 7.71 -10.83 -2.99
N THR A 119 8.54 -11.73 -3.51
CA THR A 119 9.78 -12.17 -2.87
C THR A 119 10.94 -11.86 -3.81
N THR A 120 11.98 -11.24 -3.29
CA THR A 120 13.22 -10.99 -4.04
C THR A 120 13.99 -12.30 -4.28
N ALA A 121 14.77 -12.35 -5.35
CA ALA A 121 15.62 -13.50 -5.70
C ALA A 121 16.72 -13.76 -4.66
#